data_AF-A0A8J5UVR7-F1
#
_entry.id   AF-A0A8J5UVR7-F1
#
_cell.length_a   1.000
_cell.length_b   1.000
_cell.length_c   1.000
_cell.angle_alpha   90.00
_cell.angle_beta   90.00
_cell.angle_gamma   90.00
#
_symmetry.space_group_name_H-M   'P 1'
#
loop_
_entity.id
_entity.type
_entity.pdbx_description
1 polymer ?
#
loop_
_entity_poly.entity_id
_entity_poly.type
_entity_poly.pdbx_seq_one_letter_code
_entity_poly.pdbx_strand_id
1 'polypeptide(L)' 'MDRISDGCTLGLSFLDEVAGIEELWTFKFVSTEAANAVINAIQPPWEELFSVPLQITTKTPADIIT' A
#
# COMPACT_ATOMS: atom_id res chain seq x y z
N MET A 1 3.73 29.84 2.80
CA MET A 1 3.44 29.20 1.51
C MET A 1 4.07 27.82 1.55
N ASP A 2 3.34 26.82 2.01
CA ASP A 2 3.78 25.42 1.91
C ASP A 2 2.84 24.75 0.93
N ARG A 3 3.33 24.56 -0.29
CA ARG A 3 2.69 23.66 -1.25
C ARG A 3 2.96 22.27 -0.69
N ILE A 4 2.01 21.73 0.08
CA ILE A 4 1.99 20.30 0.35
C ILE A 4 1.85 19.66 -1.03
N SER A 5 2.98 19.17 -1.55
CA SER A 5 3.03 18.34 -2.74
C SER A 5 1.95 17.28 -2.58
N ASP A 6 1.10 17.08 -3.60
CA ASP A 6 0.12 16.00 -3.64
C ASP A 6 0.80 14.68 -3.24
N GLY A 7 0.65 14.32 -1.96
CA GLY A 7 1.37 13.23 -1.34
C GLY A 7 0.86 11.89 -1.86
N CYS A 8 1.72 10.87 -1.87
CA CYS A 8 1.30 9.52 -2.20
C CYS A 8 0.58 8.90 -1.00
N THR A 9 -0.58 8.27 -1.23
CA THR A 9 -1.27 7.49 -0.21
C THR A 9 -1.09 6.01 -0.50
N LEU A 10 -0.59 5.25 0.49
CA LEU A 10 -0.42 3.81 0.41
C LEU A 10 -1.44 3.13 1.34
N GLY A 11 -2.23 2.23 0.80
CA GLY A 11 -3.07 1.31 1.57
C GLY A 11 -2.41 -0.05 1.70
N LEU A 12 -2.30 -0.58 2.92
CA LEU A 12 -1.93 -1.96 3.19
C LEU A 12 -3.17 -2.70 3.66
N SER A 13 -3.62 -3.67 2.86
CA SER A 13 -4.74 -4.55 3.19
C SER A 13 -4.18 -5.88 3.69
N PHE A 14 -4.65 -6.35 4.84
CA PHE A 14 -4.34 -7.67 5.39
C PHE A 14 -5.64 -8.43 5.66
N LEU A 15 -5.68 -9.68 5.22
CA LEU A 15 -6.81 -10.59 5.44
C LEU A 15 -6.29 -11.83 6.18
N ASP A 16 -6.75 -12.02 7.41
CA ASP A 16 -6.59 -13.26 8.15
C ASP A 16 -7.86 -14.09 8.01
N GLU A 17 -7.85 -15.05 7.09
CA GLU A 17 -8.99 -15.93 6.83
C GLU A 17 -9.32 -16.85 8.02
N VAL A 18 -8.31 -17.20 8.84
CA VAL A 18 -8.50 -18.11 9.98
C VAL A 18 -9.20 -17.38 11.13
N ALA A 19 -8.80 -16.14 11.38
CA ALA A 19 -9.45 -15.29 12.38
C ALA A 19 -10.71 -14.59 11.83
N GLY A 20 -10.91 -14.58 10.51
CA GLY A 20 -11.99 -13.83 9.84
C GLY A 20 -11.81 -12.31 9.96
N ILE A 21 -10.57 -11.83 10.00
CA ILE A 21 -10.23 -10.42 10.24
C ILE A 21 -9.74 -9.79 8.94
N GLU A 22 -10.28 -8.60 8.62
CA GLU A 22 -9.79 -7.73 7.55
C GLU A 22 -9.30 -6.41 8.16
N GLU A 23 -8.07 -6.03 7.85
CA GLU A 23 -7.47 -4.77 8.28
C GLU A 23 -6.99 -3.95 7.09
N LEU A 24 -7.22 -2.64 7.16
CA LEU A 24 -6.71 -1.67 6.18
C LEU A 24 -5.96 -0.56 6.91
N TRP A 25 -4.66 -0.46 6.66
CA TRP A 25 -3.83 0.63 7.14
C TRP A 25 -3.53 1.61 6.01
N THR A 26 -3.78 2.89 6.25
CA THR A 26 -3.54 3.95 5.26
C THR A 26 -2.41 4.85 5.73
N PHE A 27 -1.36 4.97 4.92
CA PHE A 27 -0.17 5.77 5.20
C PHE A 27 -0.06 6.91 4.18
N LYS A 28 0.30 8.09 4.66
CA LYS A 28 0.57 9.26 3.82
C LYS A 28 2.06 9.46 3.69
N PHE A 29 2.55 9.52 2.46
CA PHE A 29 3.95 9.74 2.14
C PHE A 29 4.15 11.09 1.47
N VAL A 30 5.34 11.64 1.67
CA VAL A 30 5.77 12.91 1.06
C VAL A 30 5.98 12.81 -0.46
N SER A 31 6.18 11.60 -0.99
CA SER A 31 6.29 11.33 -2.42
C SER A 31 5.98 9.85 -2.75
N THR A 32 5.82 9.56 -4.04
CA THR A 32 5.62 8.18 -4.53
C THR A 32 6.87 7.33 -4.36
N GLU A 33 8.06 7.90 -4.48
CA GLU A 33 9.33 7.20 -4.28
C GLU A 33 9.48 6.68 -2.84
N ALA A 34 9.04 7.49 -1.85
CA ALA A 34 9.02 7.07 -0.46
C ALA A 34 8.05 5.89 -0.23
N ALA A 35 6.87 5.92 -0.86
CA ALA A 35 5.94 4.80 -0.82
C ALA A 35 6.51 3.54 -1.50
N ASN A 36 7.15 3.69 -2.66
CA ASN A 36 7.80 2.60 -3.38
C ASN A 36 8.94 1.96 -2.58
N ALA A 37 9.73 2.75 -1.84
CA ALA A 37 10.76 2.23 -0.96
C ALA A 37 10.18 1.33 0.13
N VAL A 38 9.02 1.70 0.69
CA VAL A 38 8.29 0.88 1.67
C VAL A 38 7.74 -0.39 1.03
N ILE A 39 7.11 -0.30 -0.15
CA ILE A 39 6.62 -1.47 -0.88
C ILE A 39 7.75 -2.47 -1.14
N ASN A 40 8.90 -1.99 -1.63
CA ASN A 40 10.08 -2.81 -1.90
C ASN A 40 10.66 -3.44 -0.64
N ALA A 41 10.52 -2.81 0.52
CA ALA A 41 10.96 -3.37 1.80
C ALA A 41 10.00 -4.45 2.33
N ILE A 42 8.70 -4.35 2.04
CA ILE A 42 7.68 -5.31 2.45
C ILE A 42 7.67 -6.55 1.55
N GLN A 43 7.94 -6.39 0.25
CA GLN A 43 7.78 -7.45 -0.73
C GLN A 43 8.59 -8.73 -0.40
N PRO A 44 9.91 -8.69 -0.12
CA PRO A 44 10.66 -9.91 0.18
C PRO A 44 10.15 -10.71 1.40
N PRO A 45 9.95 -10.10 2.59
CA PRO A 45 9.45 -10.86 3.74
C PRO A 45 8.00 -11.33 3.56
N TRP A 46 7.18 -10.61 2.79
CA TRP A 46 5.83 -11.07 2.45
C TRP A 46 5.88 -12.35 1.61
N GLU A 47 6.66 -12.34 0.53
CA GLU A 47 6.78 -13.47 -0.39
C GLU A 47 7.41 -14.69 0.31
N GLU A 48 8.35 -14.48 1.23
CA GLU A 48 8.92 -15.55 2.07
C GLU A 48 7.88 -16.14 3.03
N LEU A 49 7.13 -15.29 3.73
CA LEU A 49 6.19 -15.73 4.77
C LEU A 49 4.95 -16.42 4.19
N PHE A 50 4.37 -15.85 3.13
CA PHE A 50 3.10 -16.31 2.56
C PHE A 50 3.28 -17.18 1.32
N SER A 51 4.49 -17.27 0.75
CA SER A 51 4.78 -18.02 -0.48
C SER A 51 3.90 -17.61 -1.68
N VAL A 52 3.43 -16.36 -1.70
CA VAL A 52 2.65 -15.76 -2.78
C VAL A 52 3.20 -14.37 -3.11
N PRO A 53 3.11 -13.92 -4.38
CA PRO A 53 3.52 -12.56 -4.75
C PRO A 53 2.74 -11.49 -3.98
N LEU A 54 3.42 -10.42 -3.57
CA LEU A 54 2.75 -9.24 -3.01
C LEU A 54 1.90 -8.58 -4.10
N GLN A 55 0.59 -8.44 -3.84
CA GLN A 55 -0.31 -7.75 -4.77
C GLN A 55 -0.18 -6.23 -4.59
N ILE A 56 0.18 -5.53 -5.67
CA ILE A 56 0.32 -4.08 -5.69
C ILE A 56 -0.73 -3.51 -6.63
N THR A 57 -1.61 -2.64 -6.12
CA THR A 57 -2.63 -1.96 -6.91
C THR A 57 -2.40 -0.45 -6.87
N THR A 58 -2.15 0.15 -8.03
CA THR A 58 -2.07 1.61 -8.18
C THR A 58 -3.45 2.16 -8.49
N LYS A 59 -4.02 2.95 -7.59
CA LYS A 59 -5.27 3.69 -7.85
C LYS A 59 -4.91 5.09 -8.34
N THR A 60 -5.34 5.43 -9.54
CA THR A 60 -5.32 6.81 -10.02
C THR A 60 -6.62 7.51 -9.61
N PRO A 61 -6.64 8.86 -9.51
CA PRO A 61 -7.87 9.60 -9.19
C PRO A 61 -9.05 9.31 -10.13
N ALA A 62 -8.78 8.81 -11.36
CA ALA A 62 -9.81 8.41 -12.32
C ALA A 62 -10.57 7.13 -11.90
N ASP A 63 -9.97 6.28 -11.06
CA ASP A 63 -10.54 4.99 -10.65
C ASP A 63 -11.56 5.11 -9.49
N ILE A 64 -11.79 6.33 -8.97
CA ILE A 64 -12.73 6.60 -7.86
C ILE A 64 -14.14 6.92 -8.40
N ILE A 65 -14.29 7.13 -9.71
CA ILE A 65 -15.52 7.56 -10.36
C ILE A 65 -15.98 6.52 -11.39
N THR A 66 -16.31 5.30 -10.97
CA THR A 66 -17.18 4.38 -11.74
C THR A 66 -17.90 3.45 -10.77
#